data_AF-A0A9D5VVP4-F1
#
_entry.id   AF-A0A9D5VVP4-F1
#
_cell.length_a   1.000
_cell.length_b   1.000
_cell.length_c   1.000
_cell.angle_alpha   90.00
_cell.angle_beta   90.00
_cell.angle_gamma   90.00
#
_symmetry.space_group_name_H-M   'P 1'
#
loop_
_entity.id
_entity.type
_entity.pdbx_description
1 polymer ?
#
loop_
_entity_poly.entity_id
_entity_poly.type
_entity_poly.pdbx_seq_one_letter_code
_entity_poly.pdbx_strand_id
1 'polypeptide(L)'
;FHEPAPEDDWLLDIRLYSHNFHADKASIILNELNLDNQSIRPYLKERNTFFNNKDRFSRLKKLVKPDDSEEDIDLKMLAVITKADQLALFSILMKLFESMCHDNTFDETETSIYWTEIEKLDLRPSFWKFVAQTFGYINETGVKLLDFIIRLFVTDFSNQLKGELPASLEHFLIKSPSYAMNASVFLSQWRTNMNQFKQFNLISYAISQKLKIQDVLNAFQVEDILEVMSFEVVERRIISELRDQIVKNGISSYNDI
;
A
#
# COMPACT_ATOMS: atom_id res chain seq x y z
N PHE A 1 -22.69 -16.32 -30.51
CA PHE A 1 -22.87 -17.76 -30.71
C PHE A 1 -24.09 -18.18 -29.91
N HIS A 2 -25.07 -18.80 -30.56
CA HIS A 2 -26.28 -19.32 -29.90
C HIS A 2 -25.92 -20.62 -29.18
N GLU A 3 -26.36 -20.77 -27.94
CA GLU A 3 -26.20 -22.03 -27.20
C GLU A 3 -27.06 -23.10 -27.90
N PRO A 4 -26.49 -24.29 -28.23
CA PRO A 4 -27.22 -25.35 -28.93
C PRO A 4 -28.41 -25.85 -28.10
N ALA A 5 -29.40 -26.44 -28.76
CA ALA A 5 -30.55 -27.03 -28.08
C ALA A 5 -30.06 -28.16 -27.14
N PRO A 6 -30.71 -28.35 -25.97
CA PRO A 6 -30.27 -29.36 -24.97
C PRO A 6 -30.10 -30.77 -25.54
N GLU A 7 -30.87 -31.11 -26.56
CA GLU A 7 -30.86 -32.41 -27.24
C GLU A 7 -29.61 -32.62 -28.12
N ASP A 8 -28.95 -31.53 -28.53
CA ASP A 8 -27.76 -31.52 -29.39
C ASP A 8 -26.46 -31.14 -28.64
N ASP A 9 -26.56 -30.71 -27.37
CA ASP A 9 -25.41 -30.41 -26.52
C ASP A 9 -24.95 -31.68 -25.78
N TRP A 10 -24.16 -32.49 -26.48
CA TRP A 10 -23.51 -33.68 -25.92
C TRP A 10 -22.58 -33.40 -24.73
N LEU A 11 -22.25 -32.13 -24.46
CA LEU A 11 -21.49 -31.71 -23.27
C LEU A 11 -22.40 -31.13 -22.18
N LEU A 12 -23.72 -31.10 -22.36
CA LEU A 12 -24.67 -30.53 -21.41
C LEU A 12 -24.56 -31.18 -20.04
N ASP A 13 -24.50 -32.51 -19.98
CA ASP A 13 -24.36 -33.24 -18.72
C ASP A 13 -23.05 -32.88 -18.00
N ILE A 14 -21.95 -32.70 -18.76
CA ILE A 14 -20.65 -32.28 -18.21
C ILE A 14 -20.70 -30.81 -17.76
N ARG A 15 -21.40 -29.94 -18.49
CA ARG A 15 -21.56 -28.51 -18.14
C ARG A 15 -22.45 -28.35 -16.90
N LEU A 16 -23.54 -29.10 -16.80
CA LEU A 16 -24.42 -29.14 -15.62
C LEU A 16 -23.69 -29.72 -14.41
N TYR A 17 -22.99 -30.84 -14.58
CA TYR A 17 -22.22 -31.46 -13.51
C TYR A 17 -21.07 -30.57 -13.02
N SER A 18 -20.32 -29.96 -13.94
CA SER A 18 -19.25 -29.03 -13.57
C SER A 18 -19.80 -27.77 -12.88
N HIS A 19 -20.90 -27.18 -13.35
CA HIS A 19 -21.55 -26.06 -12.67
C HIS A 19 -22.06 -26.42 -11.27
N ASN A 20 -22.70 -27.57 -11.10
CA ASN A 20 -23.17 -28.06 -9.80
C ASN A 20 -21.99 -28.31 -8.84
N PHE A 21 -20.92 -28.96 -9.30
CA PHE A 21 -19.71 -29.19 -8.51
C PHE A 21 -19.01 -27.88 -8.10
N HIS A 22 -18.97 -26.89 -8.99
CA HIS A 22 -18.48 -25.55 -8.66
C HIS A 22 -19.35 -24.84 -7.61
N ALA A 23 -20.67 -25.04 -7.63
CA ALA A 23 -21.57 -24.53 -6.61
C ALA A 23 -21.32 -25.23 -5.26
N ASP A 24 -21.10 -26.55 -5.26
CA ASP A 24 -20.82 -27.32 -4.05
C ASP A 24 -19.48 -26.95 -3.41
N LYS A 25 -18.46 -26.65 -4.22
CA LYS A 25 -17.15 -26.23 -3.70
C LYS A 25 -17.23 -24.95 -2.87
N ALA A 26 -18.00 -23.95 -3.30
CA ALA A 26 -18.19 -22.73 -2.52
C ALA A 26 -18.90 -23.00 -1.18
N SER A 27 -19.86 -23.93 -1.15
CA SER A 27 -20.50 -24.37 0.10
C SER A 27 -19.55 -25.13 1.03
N ILE A 28 -18.68 -25.98 0.48
CA ILE A 28 -17.65 -26.67 1.26
C ILE A 28 -16.71 -25.64 1.89
N ILE A 29 -16.24 -24.66 1.11
CA ILE A 29 -15.36 -23.60 1.62
C ILE A 29 -16.06 -22.78 2.71
N LEU A 30 -17.33 -22.40 2.51
CA LEU A 30 -18.12 -21.66 3.50
C LEU A 30 -18.19 -22.42 4.83
N ASN A 31 -18.54 -23.71 4.77
CA ASN A 31 -18.62 -24.57 5.95
C ASN A 31 -17.25 -24.77 6.61
N GLU A 32 -16.19 -24.96 5.81
CA GLU A 32 -14.84 -25.13 6.32
C GLU A 32 -14.28 -23.88 6.99
N LEU A 33 -14.69 -22.69 6.54
CA LEU A 33 -14.39 -21.40 7.15
C LEU A 33 -15.30 -21.07 8.35
N ASN A 34 -16.36 -21.87 8.56
CA ASN A 34 -17.34 -21.68 9.64
C ASN A 34 -17.99 -20.28 9.61
N LEU A 35 -18.36 -19.81 8.41
CA LEU A 35 -19.08 -18.55 8.19
C LEU A 35 -20.57 -18.75 8.38
N ASP A 36 -21.21 -17.88 9.18
CA ASP A 36 -22.63 -17.98 9.48
C ASP A 36 -23.50 -17.44 8.33
N ASN A 37 -22.98 -16.48 7.58
CA ASN A 37 -23.71 -15.82 6.52
C ASN A 37 -23.65 -16.59 5.18
N GLN A 38 -24.74 -17.28 4.86
CA GLN A 38 -24.90 -18.03 3.60
C GLN A 38 -24.88 -17.13 2.35
N SER A 39 -25.16 -15.82 2.48
CA SER A 39 -25.15 -14.89 1.34
C SER A 39 -23.76 -14.68 0.75
N ILE A 40 -22.69 -15.03 1.47
CA ILE A 40 -21.28 -14.89 1.04
C ILE A 40 -20.89 -15.99 0.03
N ARG A 41 -21.72 -17.01 -0.17
CA ARG A 41 -21.40 -18.13 -1.09
C ARG A 41 -21.04 -17.69 -2.53
N PRO A 42 -21.78 -16.78 -3.19
CA PRO A 42 -21.40 -16.29 -4.52
C PRO A 42 -20.04 -15.58 -4.49
N TYR A 43 -19.76 -14.83 -3.43
CA TYR A 43 -18.50 -14.13 -3.24
C TYR A 43 -17.31 -15.09 -3.15
N LEU A 44 -17.42 -16.17 -2.38
CA LEU A 44 -16.38 -17.20 -2.29
C LEU A 44 -16.13 -17.91 -3.62
N LYS A 45 -17.15 -18.00 -4.48
CA LYS A 45 -17.03 -18.60 -5.82
C LYS A 45 -16.12 -17.75 -6.72
N GLU A 46 -16.21 -16.42 -6.64
CA GLU A 46 -15.35 -15.51 -7.39
C GLU A 46 -13.88 -15.62 -6.96
N ARG A 47 -13.63 -15.94 -5.69
CA ARG A 47 -12.29 -16.06 -5.08
C ARG A 47 -11.70 -17.48 -5.15
N ASN A 48 -12.27 -18.37 -5.96
CA ASN A 48 -11.89 -19.79 -6.02
C ASN A 48 -10.39 -20.03 -6.33
N THR A 49 -9.74 -19.14 -7.09
CA THR A 49 -8.30 -19.18 -7.38
C THR A 49 -7.44 -19.09 -6.12
N PHE A 50 -7.86 -18.28 -5.14
CA PHE A 50 -7.20 -18.17 -3.84
C PHE A 50 -7.28 -19.50 -3.07
N PHE A 51 -8.47 -20.10 -3.01
CA PHE A 51 -8.77 -21.29 -2.22
C PHE A 51 -8.17 -22.60 -2.76
N ASN A 52 -7.68 -22.61 -4.01
CA ASN A 52 -7.00 -23.78 -4.58
C ASN A 52 -5.67 -24.11 -3.87
N ASN A 53 -5.05 -23.15 -3.19
CA ASN A 53 -3.80 -23.37 -2.46
C ASN A 53 -4.10 -23.74 -1.00
N LYS A 54 -3.78 -24.99 -0.62
CA LYS A 54 -4.04 -25.54 0.73
C LYS A 54 -3.34 -24.76 1.85
N ASP A 55 -2.12 -24.26 1.63
CA ASP A 55 -1.39 -23.50 2.65
C ASP A 55 -2.02 -22.11 2.86
N ARG A 56 -2.32 -21.38 1.77
CA ARG A 56 -3.03 -20.08 1.87
C ARG A 56 -4.39 -20.21 2.53
N PHE A 57 -5.14 -21.24 2.15
CA PHE A 57 -6.44 -21.51 2.74
C PHE A 57 -6.36 -21.85 4.23
N SER A 58 -5.40 -22.71 4.63
CA SER A 58 -5.13 -23.02 6.03
C SER A 58 -4.79 -21.78 6.86
N ARG A 59 -3.98 -20.87 6.32
CA ARG A 59 -3.65 -19.60 6.98
C ARG A 59 -4.88 -18.70 7.12
N LEU A 60 -5.64 -18.53 6.04
CA LEU A 60 -6.87 -17.73 6.05
C LEU A 60 -7.87 -18.27 7.08
N LYS A 61 -8.08 -19.59 7.12
CA LYS A 61 -9.00 -20.25 8.04
C LYS A 61 -8.72 -19.93 9.52
N LYS A 62 -7.46 -19.69 9.89
CA LYS A 62 -7.09 -19.28 11.26
C LYS A 62 -7.48 -17.84 11.62
N LEU A 63 -7.73 -17.02 10.61
CA LEU A 63 -7.99 -15.58 10.74
C LEU A 63 -9.48 -15.25 10.60
N VAL A 64 -10.22 -16.07 9.87
CA VAL A 64 -11.65 -15.88 9.60
C VAL A 64 -12.47 -16.08 10.88
N LYS A 65 -13.47 -15.22 11.03
CA LYS A 65 -14.48 -15.26 12.10
C LYS A 65 -15.86 -15.54 11.49
N PRO A 66 -16.79 -16.13 12.25
CA PRO A 66 -18.10 -16.52 11.70
C PRO A 66 -18.93 -15.37 11.12
N ASP A 67 -18.74 -14.15 11.64
CA ASP A 67 -19.45 -12.91 11.30
C ASP A 67 -18.73 -12.03 10.27
N ASP A 68 -17.59 -12.49 9.71
CA ASP A 68 -16.84 -11.72 8.72
C ASP A 68 -17.68 -11.38 7.49
N SER A 69 -17.56 -10.12 7.04
CA SER A 69 -18.11 -9.66 5.77
C SER A 69 -17.22 -10.04 4.57
N GLU A 70 -17.72 -9.81 3.36
CA GLU A 70 -16.93 -9.96 2.12
C GLU A 70 -15.66 -9.10 2.15
N GLU A 71 -15.73 -7.88 2.70
CA GLU A 71 -14.57 -6.99 2.85
C GLU A 71 -13.57 -7.53 3.88
N ASP A 72 -14.04 -8.09 5.00
CA ASP A 72 -13.15 -8.69 6.01
C ASP A 72 -12.37 -9.87 5.44
N ILE A 73 -13.03 -10.71 4.62
CA ILE A 73 -12.40 -11.85 3.95
C ILE A 73 -11.33 -11.36 2.98
N ASP A 74 -11.60 -10.33 2.18
CA ASP A 74 -10.62 -9.73 1.27
C ASP A 74 -9.40 -9.17 1.98
N LEU A 75 -9.62 -8.41 3.06
CA LEU A 75 -8.54 -7.84 3.85
C LEU A 75 -7.64 -8.96 4.42
N LYS A 76 -8.25 -10.05 4.90
CA LYS A 76 -7.52 -11.22 5.41
C LYS A 76 -6.80 -11.97 4.30
N MET A 77 -7.38 -12.11 3.11
CA MET A 77 -6.70 -12.70 1.96
C MET A 77 -5.48 -11.89 1.55
N LEU A 78 -5.60 -10.56 1.49
CA LEU A 78 -4.47 -9.65 1.24
C LEU A 78 -3.39 -9.80 2.30
N ALA A 79 -3.77 -9.81 3.59
CA ALA A 79 -2.84 -10.03 4.70
C ALA A 79 -2.11 -11.37 4.62
N VAL A 80 -2.79 -12.45 4.20
CA VAL A 80 -2.16 -13.77 3.99
C VAL A 80 -1.15 -13.74 2.86
N ILE A 81 -1.45 -13.05 1.75
CA ILE A 81 -0.56 -12.96 0.58
C ILE A 81 0.69 -12.15 0.93
N THR A 82 0.53 -10.98 1.53
CA THR A 82 1.64 -10.10 1.90
C THR A 82 2.37 -10.55 3.16
N LYS A 83 1.84 -11.57 3.86
CA LYS A 83 2.32 -12.01 5.18
C LYS A 83 2.38 -10.84 6.17
N ALA A 84 1.31 -10.04 6.19
CA ALA A 84 1.16 -8.91 7.09
C ALA A 84 1.19 -9.37 8.55
N ASP A 85 1.86 -8.61 9.41
CA ASP A 85 1.96 -8.88 10.85
C ASP A 85 0.63 -8.57 11.56
N GLN A 86 -0.19 -7.69 10.98
CA GLN A 86 -1.51 -7.29 11.48
C GLN A 86 -2.57 -7.36 10.37
N LEU A 87 -3.82 -7.61 10.75
CA LEU A 87 -4.99 -7.59 9.86
C LEU A 87 -5.46 -6.16 9.57
N ALA A 88 -4.57 -5.35 9.00
CA ALA A 88 -4.82 -3.95 8.70
C ALA A 88 -4.12 -3.52 7.41
N LEU A 89 -4.73 -2.59 6.67
CA LEU A 89 -4.19 -2.08 5.41
C LEU A 89 -2.76 -1.54 5.55
N PHE A 90 -2.45 -0.85 6.65
CA PHE A 90 -1.11 -0.30 6.87
C PHE A 90 -0.05 -1.40 6.92
N SER A 91 -0.30 -2.51 7.63
CA SER A 91 0.64 -3.63 7.68
C SER A 91 0.79 -4.30 6.31
N ILE A 92 -0.31 -4.43 5.56
CA ILE A 92 -0.30 -4.94 4.17
C ILE A 92 0.56 -4.06 3.27
N LEU A 93 0.37 -2.74 3.31
CA LEU A 93 1.13 -1.78 2.52
C LEU A 93 2.61 -1.79 2.86
N MET A 94 2.97 -1.83 4.15
CA MET A 94 4.38 -1.89 4.55
C MET A 94 5.06 -3.17 4.02
N LYS A 95 4.42 -4.34 4.14
CA LYS A 95 4.97 -5.59 3.56
C LYS A 95 5.04 -5.55 2.04
N LEU A 96 4.04 -4.94 1.39
CA LEU A 96 4.01 -4.77 -0.05
C LEU A 96 5.19 -3.92 -0.52
N PHE A 97 5.39 -2.76 0.10
CA PHE A 97 6.49 -1.86 -0.24
C PHE A 97 7.86 -2.42 0.14
N GLU A 98 7.95 -3.14 1.27
CA GLU A 98 9.16 -3.87 1.66
C GLU A 98 9.59 -4.86 0.55
N SER A 99 8.64 -5.56 -0.05
CA SER A 99 8.90 -6.51 -1.14
C SER A 99 9.22 -5.87 -2.49
N MET A 100 9.20 -4.53 -2.59
CA MET A 100 9.69 -3.78 -3.75
C MET A 100 11.17 -3.39 -3.60
N CYS A 101 11.79 -3.69 -2.45
CA CYS A 101 13.20 -3.43 -2.23
C CYS A 101 14.01 -4.72 -2.40
N HIS A 102 14.99 -4.70 -3.30
CA HIS A 102 15.91 -5.80 -3.59
C HIS A 102 17.35 -5.31 -3.52
N ASP A 103 18.26 -6.14 -2.99
CA ASP A 103 19.70 -5.84 -2.90
C ASP A 103 20.06 -4.45 -2.33
N ASN A 104 19.33 -4.02 -1.28
CA ASN A 104 19.46 -2.69 -0.66
C ASN A 104 19.14 -1.51 -1.60
N THR A 105 18.31 -1.74 -2.60
CA THR A 105 17.83 -0.71 -3.52
C THR A 105 16.32 -0.80 -3.69
N PHE A 106 15.70 0.31 -4.08
CA PHE A 106 14.33 0.34 -4.54
C PHE A 106 14.37 0.56 -6.05
N ASP A 107 13.94 -0.44 -6.81
CA ASP A 107 13.82 -0.35 -8.26
C ASP A 107 12.35 -0.11 -8.62
N GLU A 108 12.06 1.03 -9.24
CA GLU A 108 10.71 1.41 -9.66
C GLU A 108 10.17 0.60 -10.84
N THR A 109 11.05 -0.14 -11.53
CA THR A 109 10.71 -0.97 -12.68
C THR A 109 10.37 -2.41 -12.28
N GLU A 110 10.88 -2.86 -11.13
CA GLU A 110 10.59 -4.19 -10.62
C GLU A 110 9.22 -4.24 -9.94
N THR A 111 8.47 -5.30 -10.24
CA THR A 111 7.16 -5.52 -9.66
C THR A 111 7.29 -6.40 -8.42
N SER A 112 6.71 -5.94 -7.31
CA SER A 112 6.62 -6.73 -6.08
C SER A 112 6.07 -8.14 -6.35
N ILE A 113 6.70 -9.14 -5.72
CA ILE A 113 6.21 -10.52 -5.73
C ILE A 113 4.78 -10.62 -5.16
N TYR A 114 4.45 -9.79 -4.15
CA TYR A 114 3.13 -9.77 -3.57
C TYR A 114 2.13 -9.07 -4.47
N TRP A 115 2.52 -8.00 -5.17
CA TRP A 115 1.67 -7.37 -6.17
C TRP A 115 1.30 -8.34 -7.29
N THR A 116 2.29 -9.10 -7.78
CA THR A 116 2.10 -10.12 -8.81
C THR A 116 1.11 -11.19 -8.35
N GLU A 117 1.18 -11.64 -7.09
CA GLU A 117 0.20 -12.59 -6.55
C GLU A 117 -1.19 -11.97 -6.34
N ILE A 118 -1.29 -10.71 -5.92
CA ILE A 118 -2.56 -9.98 -5.81
C ILE A 118 -3.27 -9.93 -7.17
N GLU A 119 -2.53 -9.68 -8.25
CA GLU A 119 -3.07 -9.66 -9.61
C GLU A 119 -3.51 -11.05 -10.08
N LYS A 120 -2.68 -12.08 -9.88
CA LYS A 120 -3.03 -13.47 -10.25
C LYS A 120 -4.26 -14.02 -9.53
N LEU A 121 -4.58 -13.47 -8.36
CA LEU A 121 -5.70 -13.90 -7.51
C LEU A 121 -6.92 -12.99 -7.64
N ASP A 122 -6.92 -12.07 -8.60
CA ASP A 122 -8.00 -11.12 -8.87
C ASP A 122 -8.38 -10.23 -7.68
N LEU A 123 -7.42 -9.98 -6.77
CA LEU A 123 -7.62 -9.17 -5.56
C LEU A 123 -7.25 -7.69 -5.77
N ARG A 124 -6.79 -7.32 -6.97
CA ARG A 124 -6.46 -5.94 -7.32
C ARG A 124 -7.62 -4.95 -7.09
N PRO A 125 -8.88 -5.23 -7.49
CA PRO A 125 -10.00 -4.32 -7.22
C PRO A 125 -10.22 -4.10 -5.72
N SER A 126 -10.14 -5.17 -4.93
CA SER A 126 -10.30 -5.12 -3.47
C SER A 126 -9.20 -4.32 -2.80
N PHE A 127 -7.94 -4.54 -3.20
CA PHE A 127 -6.82 -3.75 -2.71
C PHE A 127 -7.04 -2.25 -2.94
N TRP A 128 -7.40 -1.85 -4.16
CA TRP A 128 -7.62 -0.44 -4.48
C TRP A 128 -8.87 0.11 -3.80
N LYS A 129 -9.90 -0.71 -3.54
CA LYS A 129 -11.04 -0.31 -2.71
C LYS A 129 -10.60 0.08 -1.29
N PHE A 130 -9.76 -0.73 -0.63
CA PHE A 130 -9.24 -0.38 0.69
C PHE A 130 -8.37 0.87 0.68
N VAL A 131 -7.52 1.00 -0.34
CA VAL A 131 -6.68 2.20 -0.53
C VAL A 131 -7.53 3.44 -0.77
N ALA A 132 -8.59 3.35 -1.57
CA ALA A 132 -9.53 4.44 -1.79
C ALA A 132 -10.29 4.81 -0.52
N GLN A 133 -10.78 3.83 0.24
CA GLN A 133 -11.46 4.06 1.52
C GLN A 133 -10.57 4.73 2.57
N THR A 134 -9.26 4.41 2.58
CA THR A 134 -8.33 4.88 3.61
C THR A 134 -7.60 6.17 3.22
N PHE A 135 -7.24 6.33 1.95
CA PHE A 135 -6.42 7.45 1.46
C PHE A 135 -7.13 8.30 0.39
N GLY A 136 -8.37 7.99 0.03
CA GLY A 136 -9.11 8.71 -1.01
C GLY A 136 -8.50 8.59 -2.41
N TYR A 137 -7.59 7.64 -2.60
CA TYR A 137 -6.86 7.51 -3.85
C TYR A 137 -7.69 6.74 -4.88
N ILE A 138 -8.34 7.52 -5.75
CA ILE A 138 -9.16 7.06 -6.86
C ILE A 138 -8.55 7.69 -8.11
N ASN A 139 -8.04 6.89 -9.04
CA ASN A 139 -7.39 7.43 -10.24
C ASN A 139 -8.06 6.87 -11.51
N GLU A 140 -8.48 7.75 -12.42
CA GLU A 140 -9.28 7.42 -13.62
C GLU A 140 -8.46 6.80 -14.76
N THR A 141 -7.14 7.03 -14.79
CA THR A 141 -6.25 6.67 -15.92
C THR A 141 -5.30 5.49 -15.64
N GLY A 142 -5.58 4.71 -14.59
CA GLY A 142 -4.84 3.50 -14.27
C GLY A 142 -4.06 3.64 -12.96
N VAL A 143 -4.61 3.04 -11.91
CA VAL A 143 -4.06 3.09 -10.56
C VAL A 143 -2.73 2.31 -10.50
N LYS A 144 -1.64 3.01 -10.18
CA LYS A 144 -0.27 2.47 -10.06
C LYS A 144 0.27 2.61 -8.62
N LEU A 145 1.04 1.62 -8.17
CA LEU A 145 1.66 1.63 -6.84
C LEU A 145 2.65 2.78 -6.66
N LEU A 146 3.54 3.02 -7.64
CA LEU A 146 4.54 4.09 -7.51
C LEU A 146 3.90 5.48 -7.37
N ASP A 147 2.86 5.78 -8.15
CA ASP A 147 2.12 7.04 -8.03
C ASP A 147 1.51 7.16 -6.63
N PHE A 148 0.89 6.10 -6.12
CA PHE A 148 0.34 6.07 -4.77
C PHE A 148 1.41 6.37 -3.70
N ILE A 149 2.58 5.72 -3.78
CA ILE A 149 3.68 5.95 -2.84
C ILE A 149 4.15 7.41 -2.91
N ILE A 150 4.34 7.96 -4.10
CA ILE A 150 4.74 9.37 -4.29
C ILE A 150 3.72 10.30 -3.62
N ARG A 151 2.42 10.07 -3.82
CA ARG A 151 1.35 10.87 -3.19
C ARG A 151 1.40 10.81 -1.68
N LEU A 152 1.67 9.65 -1.09
CA LEU A 152 1.82 9.53 0.37
C LEU A 152 2.98 10.42 0.86
N PHE A 153 4.16 10.29 0.26
CA PHE A 153 5.35 11.05 0.67
C PHE A 153 5.21 12.56 0.45
N VAL A 154 4.68 12.98 -0.70
CA VAL A 154 4.46 14.42 -0.98
C VAL A 154 3.41 15.02 -0.05
N THR A 155 2.33 14.28 0.23
CA THR A 155 1.30 14.74 1.15
C THR A 155 1.85 14.87 2.57
N ASP A 156 2.64 13.89 3.03
CA ASP A 156 3.26 13.96 4.36
C ASP A 156 4.28 15.10 4.47
N PHE A 157 5.11 15.29 3.43
CA PHE A 157 6.03 16.41 3.34
C PHE A 157 5.29 17.75 3.43
N SER A 158 4.20 17.91 2.66
CA SER A 158 3.39 19.13 2.65
C SER A 158 2.69 19.38 3.98
N ASN A 159 2.25 18.35 4.70
CA ASN A 159 1.58 18.49 6.00
C ASN A 159 2.53 18.98 7.10
N GLN A 160 3.82 18.64 6.99
CA GLN A 160 4.85 19.00 7.98
C GLN A 160 5.58 20.31 7.62
N LEU A 161 5.52 20.72 6.36
CA LEU A 161 6.12 21.96 5.86
C LEU A 161 5.38 23.20 6.39
N LYS A 162 6.11 24.15 6.97
CA LYS A 162 5.59 25.47 7.32
C LYS A 162 5.81 26.42 6.13
N GLY A 163 5.04 26.22 5.06
CA GLY A 163 5.15 27.01 3.83
C GLY A 163 4.25 26.47 2.73
N GLU A 164 4.21 27.16 1.60
CA GLU A 164 3.46 26.69 0.43
C GLU A 164 4.27 25.64 -0.34
N LEU A 165 3.63 24.52 -0.65
CA LEU A 165 4.24 23.48 -1.47
C LEU A 165 4.47 24.00 -2.90
N PRO A 166 5.60 23.71 -3.57
CA PRO A 166 5.79 24.15 -4.94
C PRO A 166 4.75 23.55 -5.89
N ALA A 167 4.32 24.33 -6.89
CA ALA A 167 3.34 23.93 -7.90
C ALA A 167 3.71 22.63 -8.65
N SER A 168 5.00 22.31 -8.76
CA SER A 168 5.49 21.06 -9.36
C SER A 168 5.08 19.82 -8.57
N LEU A 169 4.77 19.92 -7.29
CA LEU A 169 4.39 18.81 -6.41
C LEU A 169 2.91 18.78 -6.05
N GLU A 170 2.17 19.88 -6.25
CA GLU A 170 0.75 20.00 -5.90
C GLU A 170 -0.14 18.90 -6.50
N HIS A 171 0.16 18.45 -7.71
CA HIS A 171 -0.64 17.42 -8.39
C HIS A 171 -0.58 16.03 -7.70
N PHE A 172 0.40 15.81 -6.82
CA PHE A 172 0.50 14.61 -5.99
C PHE A 172 -0.27 14.71 -4.67
N LEU A 173 -0.77 15.88 -4.29
CA LEU A 173 -1.44 16.04 -3.01
C LEU A 173 -2.75 15.26 -2.92
N ILE A 174 -2.93 14.58 -1.79
CA ILE A 174 -4.22 14.09 -1.35
C ILE A 174 -4.97 15.28 -0.73
N LYS A 175 -5.96 15.80 -1.46
CA LYS A 175 -6.63 17.07 -1.12
C LYS A 175 -7.53 17.01 0.11
N SER A 176 -8.09 15.84 0.42
CA SER A 176 -8.98 15.68 1.58
C SER A 176 -8.16 15.66 2.87
N PRO A 177 -8.46 16.54 3.86
CA PRO A 177 -7.69 16.59 5.10
C PRO A 177 -7.66 15.27 5.88
N SER A 178 -8.77 14.52 5.91
CA SER A 178 -8.84 13.24 6.62
C SER A 178 -7.93 12.18 6.00
N TYR A 179 -7.90 12.12 4.67
CA TYR A 179 -7.05 11.20 3.94
C TYR A 179 -5.58 11.60 3.96
N ALA A 180 -5.30 12.91 3.92
CA ALA A 180 -3.95 13.43 4.08
C ALA A 180 -3.38 13.08 5.47
N MET A 181 -4.21 13.18 6.52
CA MET A 181 -3.80 12.77 7.86
C MET A 181 -3.50 11.27 7.94
N ASN A 182 -4.30 10.42 7.28
CA ASN A 182 -4.02 8.98 7.21
C ASN A 182 -2.68 8.69 6.53
N ALA A 183 -2.31 9.43 5.48
CA ALA A 183 -1.01 9.30 4.83
C ALA A 183 0.15 9.62 5.79
N SER A 184 0.05 10.72 6.54
CA SER A 184 1.05 11.09 7.55
C SER A 184 1.16 10.10 8.69
N VAL A 185 0.03 9.59 9.20
CA VAL A 185 0.03 8.55 10.25
C VAL A 185 0.68 7.27 9.73
N PHE A 186 0.35 6.84 8.51
CA PHE A 186 0.96 5.67 7.88
C PHE A 186 2.49 5.80 7.78
N LEU A 187 2.99 6.91 7.23
CA LEU A 187 4.43 7.12 7.06
C LEU A 187 5.14 7.29 8.40
N SER A 188 4.52 7.96 9.38
CA SER A 188 5.05 8.02 10.74
C SER A 188 5.20 6.63 11.36
N GLN A 189 4.17 5.78 11.25
CA GLN A 189 4.22 4.41 11.79
C GLN A 189 5.31 3.59 11.09
N TRP A 190 5.40 3.67 9.75
CA TRP A 190 6.42 2.95 8.98
C TRP A 190 7.83 3.40 9.36
N ARG A 191 8.06 4.71 9.45
CA ARG A 191 9.35 5.29 9.86
C ARG A 191 9.77 4.86 11.26
N THR A 192 8.83 4.63 12.17
CA THR A 192 9.13 4.14 13.53
C THR A 192 9.23 2.62 13.64
N ASN A 193 8.88 1.87 12.59
CA ASN A 193 8.93 0.41 12.61
C ASN A 193 10.37 -0.10 12.40
N MET A 194 11.01 -0.58 13.48
CA MET A 194 12.41 -1.05 13.46
C MET A 194 12.69 -2.13 12.40
N ASN A 195 11.72 -3.00 12.12
CA ASN A 195 11.90 -4.09 11.15
C ASN A 195 11.85 -3.62 9.70
N GLN A 196 11.26 -2.44 9.44
CA GLN A 196 10.97 -1.93 8.09
C GLN A 196 11.57 -0.55 7.83
N PHE A 197 12.27 0.02 8.81
CA PHE A 197 12.92 1.33 8.73
C PHE A 197 13.92 1.42 7.58
N LYS A 198 14.67 0.35 7.33
CA LYS A 198 15.62 0.30 6.22
C LYS A 198 14.93 0.52 4.87
N GLN A 199 13.81 -0.17 4.63
CA GLN A 199 13.04 -0.08 3.39
C GLN A 199 12.34 1.27 3.26
N PHE A 200 11.88 1.85 4.38
CA PHE A 200 11.41 3.23 4.40
C PHE A 200 12.49 4.18 3.87
N ASN A 201 13.72 4.09 4.37
CA ASN A 201 14.82 4.96 3.91
C ASN A 201 15.16 4.75 2.43
N LEU A 202 15.18 3.50 1.94
CA LEU A 202 15.45 3.22 0.53
C LEU A 202 14.40 3.87 -0.39
N ILE A 203 13.12 3.73 -0.02
CA ILE A 203 12.00 4.25 -0.82
C ILE A 203 11.94 5.78 -0.71
N SER A 204 12.07 6.33 0.49
CA SER A 204 12.15 7.78 0.72
C SER A 204 13.30 8.39 -0.08
N TYR A 205 14.48 7.78 -0.07
CA TYR A 205 15.63 8.22 -0.85
C TYR A 205 15.34 8.20 -2.35
N ALA A 206 14.83 7.10 -2.89
CA ALA A 206 14.52 7.00 -4.32
C ALA A 206 13.49 8.04 -4.77
N ILE A 207 12.44 8.26 -3.98
CA ILE A 207 11.42 9.29 -4.26
C ILE A 207 12.03 10.69 -4.16
N SER A 208 12.91 10.93 -3.19
CA SER A 208 13.57 12.23 -3.03
C SER A 208 14.39 12.59 -4.27
N GLN A 209 15.07 11.60 -4.86
CA GLN A 209 15.86 11.78 -6.08
C GLN A 209 14.94 12.00 -7.29
N LYS A 210 13.89 11.19 -7.42
CA LYS A 210 12.91 11.30 -8.52
C LYS A 210 12.24 12.67 -8.56
N LEU A 211 11.88 13.20 -7.39
CA LEU A 211 11.21 14.50 -7.23
C LEU A 211 12.18 15.67 -7.10
N LYS A 212 13.50 15.42 -7.07
CA LYS A 212 14.55 16.42 -6.83
C LYS A 212 14.25 17.26 -5.59
N ILE A 213 13.91 16.60 -4.48
CA ILE A 213 13.54 17.27 -3.23
C ILE A 213 14.67 18.19 -2.76
N GLN A 214 15.93 17.84 -2.98
CA GLN A 214 17.06 18.72 -2.66
C GLN A 214 16.93 20.10 -3.31
N ASP A 215 16.55 20.17 -4.59
CA ASP A 215 16.36 21.42 -5.32
C ASP A 215 15.14 22.18 -4.81
N VAL A 216 14.06 21.45 -4.53
CA VAL A 216 12.81 21.99 -3.94
C VAL A 216 13.09 22.69 -2.63
N LEU A 217 13.95 22.11 -1.79
CA LEU A 217 14.25 22.70 -0.48
C LEU A 217 14.81 24.11 -0.63
N ASN A 218 15.54 24.45 -1.71
CA ASN A 218 16.21 25.76 -1.88
C ASN A 218 15.25 26.95 -1.77
N ALA A 219 13.95 26.74 -1.96
CA ALA A 219 12.92 27.76 -1.80
C ALA A 219 12.55 28.07 -0.32
N PHE A 220 12.96 27.24 0.63
CA PHE A 220 12.54 27.30 2.03
C PHE A 220 13.69 27.71 2.96
N GLN A 221 13.36 28.36 4.07
CA GLN A 221 14.29 28.54 5.20
C GLN A 221 14.34 27.27 6.05
N VAL A 222 15.30 27.19 6.98
CA VAL A 222 15.42 26.01 7.85
C VAL A 222 14.21 25.90 8.77
N GLU A 223 13.72 27.03 9.29
CA GLU A 223 12.55 27.11 10.16
C GLU A 223 11.29 26.52 9.53
N ASP A 224 11.18 26.62 8.20
CA ASP A 224 10.04 26.12 7.43
C ASP A 224 10.01 24.59 7.36
N ILE A 225 11.18 23.96 7.43
CA ILE A 225 11.37 22.51 7.23
C ILE A 225 11.74 21.75 8.51
N LEU A 226 11.81 22.42 9.66
CA LEU A 226 12.25 21.81 10.94
C LEU A 226 11.45 20.57 11.35
N GLU A 227 10.14 20.55 11.08
CA GLU A 227 9.25 19.46 11.46
C GLU A 227 9.17 18.35 10.41
N VAL A 228 9.81 18.55 9.25
CA VAL A 228 9.68 17.66 8.09
C VAL A 228 10.61 16.45 8.24
N MET A 229 10.00 15.27 8.31
CA MET A 229 10.65 13.98 8.53
C MET A 229 10.48 13.00 7.36
N SER A 230 9.87 13.43 6.26
CA SER A 230 9.54 12.55 5.12
C SER A 230 10.76 12.10 4.31
N PHE A 231 11.83 12.91 4.30
CA PHE A 231 13.04 12.67 3.50
C PHE A 231 14.32 12.98 4.25
N GLU A 232 15.31 12.08 4.18
CA GLU A 232 16.64 12.24 4.80
C GLU A 232 17.36 13.53 4.34
N VAL A 233 17.15 13.95 3.08
CA VAL A 233 17.77 15.17 2.54
C VAL A 233 17.38 16.44 3.31
N VAL A 234 16.21 16.43 3.95
CA VAL A 234 15.75 17.53 4.82
C VAL A 234 16.59 17.58 6.08
N GLU A 235 16.74 16.46 6.78
CA GLU A 235 17.57 16.34 7.97
C GLU A 235 19.02 16.75 7.69
N ARG A 236 19.61 16.27 6.57
CA ARG A 236 20.97 16.64 6.14
C ARG A 236 21.13 18.15 5.93
N ARG A 237 20.11 18.80 5.38
CA ARG A 237 20.11 20.25 5.18
C ARG A 237 20.07 20.99 6.51
N ILE A 238 19.17 20.59 7.41
CA ILE A 238 19.05 21.19 8.75
C ILE A 238 20.38 21.09 9.49
N ILE A 239 21.00 19.89 9.51
CA ILE A 239 22.29 19.66 10.17
C ILE A 239 23.39 20.52 9.56
N SER A 240 23.42 20.65 8.23
CA SER A 240 24.45 21.44 7.54
C SER A 240 24.34 22.93 7.87
N GLU A 241 23.13 23.48 7.90
CA GLU A 241 22.91 24.88 8.29
C GLU A 241 23.27 25.12 9.76
N LEU A 242 22.83 24.23 10.67
CA LEU A 242 23.17 24.33 12.10
C LEU A 242 24.69 24.29 12.31
N ARG A 243 25.40 23.40 11.60
CA ARG A 243 26.87 23.36 11.61
C ARG A 243 27.45 24.70 11.16
N ASP A 244 26.98 25.25 10.04
CA ASP A 244 27.53 26.48 9.46
C ASP A 244 27.25 27.71 10.34
N GLN A 245 26.09 27.75 11.01
CA GLN A 245 25.77 28.77 12.01
C GLN A 245 26.68 28.68 13.23
N ILE A 246 26.93 27.47 13.76
CA ILE A 246 27.84 27.27 14.90
C ILE A 246 29.26 27.72 14.54
N VAL A 247 29.75 27.39 13.33
CA VAL A 247 31.08 27.80 12.87
C VAL A 247 31.18 29.32 12.73
N LYS A 248 30.18 29.98 12.13
CA LYS A 248 30.15 31.45 12.02
C LYS A 248 30.16 32.13 13.39
N ASN A 249 29.33 31.66 14.33
CA ASN A 249 29.24 32.24 15.67
C ASN A 249 30.51 31.98 16.50
N GLY A 250 31.11 30.80 16.38
CA GLY A 250 32.36 30.45 17.05
C GLY A 250 33.56 31.28 16.55
N ILE A 251 33.62 31.59 15.25
CA ILE A 251 34.65 32.48 14.70
C ILE A 251 34.42 33.93 15.15
N SER A 252 33.17 34.39 15.24
CA SER A 252 32.86 35.73 15.74
C SER A 252 33.28 35.92 17.21
N SER A 253 33.03 34.94 18.08
CA SER A 253 33.45 34.99 19.49
C SER A 253 34.97 34.94 19.69
N TYR A 254 35.75 34.45 18.71
CA TYR A 254 37.22 34.47 18.77
C TYR A 254 37.83 35.77 18.27
N ASN A 255 37.13 36.54 17.43
CA ASN A 255 37.61 37.83 16.94
C ASN A 255 37.27 39.01 17.88
N ASP A 256 36.43 38.78 18.88
CA ASP A 256 36.04 39.76 19.90
C ASP A 256 36.88 39.67 21.21
N ILE A 257 37.98 38.89 21.21
CA ILE A 257 38.95 38.73 22.31
C ILE A 257 40.33 39.20 21.85
#